data_AF-N0B8Z9-F1
#
_entry.id   AF-N0B8Z9-F1
#
_cell.length_a   1.000
_cell.length_b   1.000
_cell.length_c   1.000
_cell.angle_alpha   90.00
_cell.angle_beta   90.00
_cell.angle_gamma   90.00
#
_symmetry.space_group_name_H-M   'P 1'
#
loop_
_entity.id
_entity.type
_entity.pdbx_description
1 polymer ?
#
loop_
_entity_poly.entity_id
_entity_poly.type
_entity_poly.pdbx_seq_one_letter_code
_entity_poly.pdbx_strand_id
1 'polypeptide(L)'
;MGFKAYQLCELFGIVLLLGSTATQMFYLDPLKREIEWRLAAFSIQQSAQVQLKAIHDNRIVLLQAANASAEKIKEAEAERDKNLGRYRTADANISDYMIEKESVEDNLQMIVLALFALGTLLAGFGRAMEMRAQPD
;
A
#
# COMPACT_ATOMS: atom_id res chain seq x y z
N MET A 1 -44.10 -2.06 22.61
CA MET A 1 -43.68 -1.30 21.42
C MET A 1 -42.58 -2.08 20.73
N GLY A 2 -42.88 -2.76 19.62
CA GLY A 2 -41.87 -3.48 18.85
C GLY A 2 -41.38 -2.63 17.69
N PHE A 3 -40.10 -2.72 17.35
CA PHE A 3 -39.56 -2.12 16.13
C PHE A 3 -40.27 -2.72 14.91
N LYS A 4 -40.68 -1.86 13.97
CA LYS A 4 -41.19 -2.32 12.68
C LYS A 4 -40.02 -2.82 11.82
N ALA A 5 -40.27 -3.78 10.95
CA ALA A 5 -39.23 -4.41 10.13
C ALA A 5 -38.38 -3.40 9.34
N TYR A 6 -38.98 -2.31 8.84
CA TYR A 6 -38.25 -1.27 8.11
C TYR A 6 -37.31 -0.43 8.99
N GLN A 7 -37.63 -0.23 10.27
CA GLN A 7 -36.76 0.47 11.23
C GLN A 7 -35.56 -0.41 11.62
N LEU A 8 -35.75 -1.73 11.67
CA LEU A 8 -34.64 -2.68 11.83
C LEU A 8 -33.72 -2.68 10.59
N CYS A 9 -34.29 -2.61 9.37
CA CYS A 9 -33.50 -2.45 8.16
C CYS A 9 -32.71 -1.13 8.15
N GLU A 10 -33.31 -0.02 8.61
CA GLU A 10 -32.62 1.25 8.72
C GLU A 10 -31.45 1.18 9.72
N LEU A 11 -31.71 0.65 10.92
CA LEU A 11 -30.69 0.50 11.95
C LEU A 11 -29.54 -0.38 11.48
N PHE A 12 -29.85 -1.50 10.83
CA PHE A 12 -28.84 -2.38 10.26
C PHE A 12 -28.04 -1.68 9.16
N GLY A 13 -28.70 -0.93 8.28
CA GLY A 13 -28.03 -0.11 7.26
C GLY A 13 -27.06 0.91 7.85
N ILE A 14 -27.46 1.60 8.92
CA ILE A 14 -26.60 2.55 9.65
C ILE A 14 -25.40 1.85 10.27
N VAL A 15 -25.57 0.67 10.87
CA VAL A 15 -24.45 -0.11 11.43
C VAL A 15 -23.45 -0.49 10.34
N LEU A 16 -23.92 -0.91 9.16
CA LEU A 16 -23.03 -1.21 8.02
C LEU A 16 -22.29 0.03 7.53
N LEU A 17 -22.94 1.19 7.46
CA LEU A 17 -22.29 2.46 7.09
C LEU A 17 -21.20 2.85 8.09
N LEU A 18 -21.51 2.79 9.39
CA LEU A 18 -20.54 3.06 10.45
C LEU A 18 -19.37 2.06 10.41
N GLY A 19 -19.66 0.78 10.16
CA GLY A 19 -18.65 -0.26 9.98
C GLY A 19 -17.75 0.01 8.78
N SER A 20 -18.31 0.47 7.66
CA SER A 20 -17.57 0.90 6.48
C SER A 20 -16.62 2.05 6.80
N THR A 21 -17.11 3.12 7.42
CA THR A 21 -16.30 4.29 7.79
C THR A 21 -15.20 3.92 8.78
N ALA A 22 -15.51 3.10 9.79
CA ALA A 22 -14.51 2.63 10.75
C ALA A 22 -13.44 1.77 10.07
N THR A 23 -13.82 0.87 9.17
CA THR A 23 -12.87 0.03 8.43
C THR A 23 -11.96 0.89 7.55
N GLN A 24 -12.52 1.93 6.93
CA GLN A 24 -11.74 2.88 6.14
C GLN A 24 -10.71 3.63 6.98
N MET A 25 -11.13 4.27 8.08
CA MET A 25 -10.25 5.09 8.92
C MET A 25 -9.20 4.28 9.70
N PHE A 26 -9.56 3.09 10.21
CA PHE A 26 -8.69 2.34 11.12
C PHE A 26 -7.84 1.28 10.43
N TYR A 27 -8.19 0.85 9.21
CA TYR A 27 -7.49 -0.24 8.53
C TYR A 27 -6.96 0.18 7.15
N LEU A 28 -7.79 0.73 6.26
CA LEU A 28 -7.35 1.10 4.91
C LEU A 28 -6.42 2.31 4.89
N ASP A 29 -6.82 3.42 5.50
CA ASP A 29 -6.02 4.65 5.44
C ASP A 29 -4.62 4.47 6.06
N PRO A 30 -4.46 3.79 7.22
CA PRO A 30 -3.14 3.49 7.76
C PRO A 30 -2.31 2.57 6.87
N LEU A 31 -2.92 1.55 6.25
CA LEU A 31 -2.27 0.60 5.36
C LEU A 31 -1.74 1.29 4.10
N LYS A 32 -2.58 2.10 3.44
CA LYS A 32 -2.22 2.92 2.27
C LYS A 32 -1.04 3.83 2.57
N ARG A 33 -1.11 4.54 3.70
CA ARG A 33 -0.03 5.42 4.13
C ARG A 33 1.28 4.65 4.37
N GLU A 34 1.23 3.49 5.00
CA GLU A 34 2.44 2.69 5.22
C GLU A 34 3.07 2.22 3.90
N ILE A 35 2.23 1.76 2.97
CA ILE A 35 2.65 1.36 1.62
C ILE A 35 3.33 2.54 0.90
N GLU A 36 2.72 3.73 0.91
CA GLU A 36 3.27 4.95 0.30
C GLU A 36 4.64 5.32 0.89
N TRP A 37 4.79 5.29 2.22
CA TRP A 37 6.06 5.58 2.88
C TRP A 37 7.16 4.60 2.50
N ARG A 38 6.82 3.30 2.39
CA ARG A 38 7.79 2.27 1.98
C ARG A 38 8.15 2.38 0.51
N LEU A 39 7.20 2.70 -0.36
CA LEU A 39 7.45 2.96 -1.77
C LEU A 39 8.35 4.19 -1.96
N ALA A 40 8.12 5.25 -1.19
CA ALA A 40 8.98 6.43 -1.20
C ALA A 40 10.41 6.10 -0.73
N ALA A 41 10.56 5.34 0.37
CA ALA A 41 11.85 4.88 0.85
C ALA A 41 12.58 4.00 -0.18
N PHE A 42 11.85 3.12 -0.87
CA PHE A 42 12.37 2.28 -1.94
C PHE A 42 12.85 3.09 -3.15
N SER A 43 12.07 4.08 -3.59
CA SER A 43 12.47 5.00 -4.67
C SER A 43 13.77 5.74 -4.33
N ILE A 44 13.91 6.19 -3.07
CA ILE A 44 15.16 6.80 -2.59
C ILE A 44 16.31 5.78 -2.62
N GLN A 45 16.09 4.54 -2.19
CA GLN A 45 17.10 3.48 -2.23
C GLN A 45 17.53 3.12 -3.66
N GLN A 46 16.60 3.01 -4.61
CA GLN A 46 16.94 2.81 -6.02
C GLN A 46 17.76 3.96 -6.58
N SER A 47 17.39 5.21 -6.26
CA SER A 47 18.16 6.38 -6.70
C SER A 47 19.59 6.36 -6.15
N ALA A 48 19.77 5.95 -4.89
CA ALA A 48 21.07 5.77 -4.27
C ALA A 48 21.86 4.63 -4.90
N GLN A 49 21.22 3.50 -5.22
CA GLN A 49 21.85 2.37 -5.92
C GLN A 49 22.38 2.78 -7.29
N VAL A 50 21.60 3.54 -8.08
CA VAL A 50 22.02 4.05 -9.40
C VAL A 50 23.22 4.97 -9.27
N GLN A 51 23.21 5.89 -8.30
CA GLN A 51 24.33 6.80 -8.04
C GLN A 51 25.59 6.05 -7.60
N LEU A 52 25.45 5.10 -6.66
CA LEU A 52 26.57 4.25 -6.20
C LEU A 52 27.15 3.43 -7.35
N LYS A 53 26.30 2.84 -8.19
CA LYS A 53 26.73 2.13 -9.38
C LYS A 53 27.56 3.04 -10.28
N ALA A 54 27.07 4.24 -10.58
CA ALA A 54 27.78 5.21 -11.42
C ALA A 54 29.13 5.64 -10.83
N ILE A 55 29.22 5.85 -9.51
CA ILE A 55 30.48 6.18 -8.82
C ILE A 55 31.48 5.04 -8.94
N HIS A 56 31.05 3.81 -8.67
CA HIS A 56 31.92 2.64 -8.76
C HIS A 56 32.35 2.35 -10.20
N ASP A 57 31.43 2.44 -11.17
CA ASP A 57 31.75 2.25 -12.59
C ASP A 57 32.74 3.32 -13.08
N ASN A 58 32.56 4.59 -12.69
CA ASN A 58 33.54 5.65 -12.98
C ASN A 58 34.92 5.37 -12.37
N ARG A 59 34.98 4.88 -11.12
CA ARG A 59 36.24 4.50 -10.48
C ARG A 59 36.93 3.37 -11.24
N ILE A 60 36.18 2.36 -11.71
CA ILE A 60 36.72 1.25 -12.50
C ILE A 60 37.27 1.76 -13.83
N VAL A 61 36.52 2.63 -14.54
CA VAL A 61 36.96 3.23 -15.81
C VAL A 61 38.24 4.05 -15.62
N LEU A 62 38.35 4.83 -14.53
CA LEU A 62 39.57 5.59 -14.21
C LEU A 62 40.77 4.67 -13.92
N LEU A 63 40.55 3.58 -13.18
CA LEU A 63 41.60 2.58 -12.91
C LEU A 63 42.08 1.89 -14.19
N GLN A 64 41.15 1.58 -15.10
CA GLN A 64 41.47 1.02 -16.42
C GLN A 64 42.25 2.03 -17.28
N ALA A 65 41.81 3.29 -17.33
CA ALA A 65 42.49 4.36 -18.06
C ALA A 65 43.90 4.64 -17.52
N ALA A 66 44.11 4.44 -16.21
CA ALA A 66 45.40 4.58 -15.55
C ALA A 66 46.31 3.34 -15.67
N ASN A 67 45.90 2.29 -16.41
CA ASN A 67 46.62 1.01 -16.49
C ASN A 67 46.95 0.42 -15.10
N ALA A 68 46.03 0.56 -14.14
CA ALA A 68 46.18 -0.05 -12.82
C ALA A 68 46.25 -1.59 -12.94
N SER A 69 46.88 -2.24 -11.95
CA SER A 69 46.99 -3.71 -11.96
C SER A 69 45.60 -4.37 -11.98
N ALA A 70 45.49 -5.49 -12.69
CA ALA A 70 44.24 -6.25 -12.83
C ALA A 70 43.64 -6.65 -11.46
N GLU A 71 44.48 -6.80 -10.44
CA GLU A 71 44.09 -7.09 -9.06
C GLU A 71 43.31 -5.94 -8.42
N LYS A 72 43.73 -4.68 -8.64
CA LYS A 72 43.01 -3.49 -8.13
C LYS A 72 41.69 -3.24 -8.85
N ILE A 73 41.61 -3.59 -10.12
CA ILE A 73 40.37 -3.50 -10.91
C ILE A 73 39.36 -4.55 -10.39
N LYS A 74 39.80 -5.80 -10.17
CA LYS A 74 38.97 -6.85 -9.58
C LYS A 74 38.49 -6.51 -8.17
N GLU A 75 39.35 -5.91 -7.34
CA GLU A 75 38.98 -5.49 -5.99
C GLU A 75 37.88 -4.41 -6.03
N ALA A 76 37.99 -3.44 -6.93
CA ALA A 76 36.97 -2.40 -7.12
C ALA A 76 35.64 -2.96 -7.66
N GLU A 77 35.69 -3.96 -8.55
CA GLU A 77 34.51 -4.70 -9.03
C GLU A 77 33.83 -5.51 -7.90
N ALA A 78 34.62 -6.20 -7.08
CA ALA A 78 34.12 -6.97 -5.95
C ALA A 78 33.46 -6.06 -4.88
N GLU A 79 34.05 -4.89 -4.63
CA GLU A 79 33.49 -3.88 -3.73
C GLU A 79 32.15 -3.33 -4.27
N ARG A 80 32.10 -3.02 -5.57
CA ARG A 80 30.86 -2.62 -6.25
C ARG A 80 29.77 -3.69 -6.10
N ASP A 81 30.08 -4.94 -6.42
CA ASP A 81 29.10 -6.04 -6.43
C ASP A 81 28.59 -6.35 -5.02
N LYS A 82 29.48 -6.28 -4.02
CA LYS A 82 29.11 -6.42 -2.59
C LYS A 82 28.16 -5.32 -2.15
N ASN A 83 28.41 -4.07 -2.54
CA ASN A 83 27.58 -2.93 -2.18
C ASN A 83 26.23 -2.97 -2.91
N LEU A 84 26.22 -3.26 -4.22
CA LEU A 84 25.00 -3.39 -5.02
C LEU A 84 24.14 -4.60 -4.60
N GLY A 85 24.76 -5.68 -4.15
CA GLY A 85 24.06 -6.88 -3.66
C GLY A 85 23.20 -6.62 -2.41
N ARG A 86 23.61 -5.68 -1.55
CA ARG A 86 22.81 -5.26 -0.39
C ARG A 86 21.53 -4.55 -0.81
N TYR A 87 21.61 -3.68 -1.82
CA TYR A 87 20.44 -2.99 -2.38
C TYR A 87 19.48 -3.96 -3.06
N ARG A 88 19.99 -4.90 -3.89
CA ARG A 88 19.15 -5.95 -4.52
C ARG A 88 18.36 -6.78 -3.52
N THR A 89 18.97 -7.12 -2.39
CA THR A 89 18.29 -7.90 -1.32
C THR A 89 17.23 -7.06 -0.61
N ALA A 90 17.53 -5.79 -0.32
CA ALA A 90 16.56 -4.86 0.26
C ALA A 90 15.39 -4.63 -0.71
N ASP A 91 15.67 -4.52 -2.01
CA ASP A 91 14.68 -4.29 -3.03
C ASP A 91 13.70 -5.45 -3.18
N ALA A 92 14.20 -6.69 -3.18
CA ALA A 92 13.38 -7.89 -3.24
C ALA A 92 12.43 -7.99 -2.03
N ASN A 93 12.94 -7.74 -0.82
CA ASN A 93 12.12 -7.78 0.40
C ASN A 93 11.00 -6.72 0.40
N ILE A 94 11.27 -5.53 -0.16
CA ILE A 94 10.24 -4.48 -0.26
C ILE A 94 9.21 -4.85 -1.31
N SER A 95 9.63 -5.40 -2.45
CA SER A 95 8.71 -5.86 -3.51
C SER A 95 7.76 -6.95 -2.99
N ASP A 96 8.28 -7.96 -2.28
CA ASP A 96 7.45 -9.03 -1.70
C ASP A 96 6.45 -8.47 -0.68
N TYR A 97 6.92 -7.54 0.18
CA TYR A 97 6.06 -6.84 1.13
C TYR A 97 4.94 -6.05 0.44
N MET A 98 5.25 -5.37 -0.67
CA MET A 98 4.27 -4.58 -1.43
C MET A 98 3.20 -5.47 -2.05
N ILE A 99 3.58 -6.59 -2.66
CA ILE A 99 2.64 -7.54 -3.27
C ILE A 99 1.68 -8.11 -2.23
N GLU A 100 2.19 -8.48 -1.05
CA GLU A 100 1.37 -9.02 0.03
C GLU A 100 0.39 -7.97 0.57
N LYS A 101 0.83 -6.73 0.75
CA LYS A 101 0.01 -5.66 1.32
C LYS A 101 -1.00 -5.08 0.34
N GLU A 102 -0.68 -5.04 -0.95
CA GLU A 102 -1.61 -4.64 -2.02
C GLU A 102 -2.83 -5.57 -2.06
N SER A 103 -2.62 -6.89 -1.96
CA SER A 103 -3.73 -7.85 -1.91
C SER A 103 -4.64 -7.65 -0.68
N VAL A 104 -4.04 -7.32 0.47
CA VAL A 104 -4.79 -7.03 1.70
C VAL A 104 -5.57 -5.72 1.57
N GLU A 105 -4.97 -4.69 0.98
CA GLU A 105 -5.60 -3.40 0.71
C GLU A 105 -6.83 -3.57 -0.20
N ASP A 106 -6.67 -4.27 -1.32
CA ASP A 106 -7.74 -4.44 -2.32
C ASP A 106 -8.93 -5.21 -1.74
N ASN A 107 -8.68 -6.26 -0.96
CA ASN A 107 -9.73 -6.99 -0.25
C ASN A 107 -10.46 -6.11 0.77
N LEU A 108 -9.72 -5.33 1.57
CA LEU A 108 -10.32 -4.40 2.52
C LEU A 108 -11.15 -3.32 1.82
N GLN A 109 -10.68 -2.81 0.69
CA GLN A 109 -11.40 -1.82 -0.11
C GLN A 109 -12.71 -2.38 -0.66
N MET A 110 -12.70 -3.63 -1.13
CA MET A 110 -13.92 -4.34 -1.55
C MET A 110 -14.91 -4.54 -0.40
N ILE A 111 -14.43 -4.87 0.80
CA ILE A 111 -15.28 -5.00 1.99
C ILE A 111 -15.91 -3.65 2.34
N VAL A 112 -15.13 -2.57 2.37
CA VAL A 112 -15.64 -1.21 2.62
C VAL A 112 -16.69 -0.82 1.59
N LEU A 113 -16.43 -1.06 0.31
CA LEU A 113 -17.38 -0.77 -0.75
C LEU A 113 -18.69 -1.55 -0.58
N ALA A 114 -18.61 -2.85 -0.25
CA ALA A 114 -19.77 -3.69 -0.03
C ALA A 114 -20.59 -3.23 1.19
N LEU A 115 -19.93 -2.92 2.31
CA LEU A 115 -20.57 -2.41 3.52
C LEU A 115 -21.24 -1.06 3.26
N PHE A 116 -20.58 -0.15 2.54
CA PHE A 116 -21.13 1.14 2.18
C PHE A 116 -22.37 1.03 1.28
N ALA A 117 -22.28 0.24 0.20
CA ALA A 117 -23.36 0.06 -0.75
C ALA A 117 -24.59 -0.60 -0.11
N LEU A 118 -24.39 -1.69 0.63
CA LEU A 118 -25.46 -2.39 1.34
C LEU A 118 -26.05 -1.51 2.46
N GLY A 119 -25.19 -0.82 3.21
CA GLY A 119 -25.61 0.09 4.26
C GLY A 119 -26.48 1.24 3.74
N THR A 120 -26.07 1.86 2.63
CA THR A 120 -26.82 2.93 1.97
C THR A 120 -28.18 2.44 1.48
N LEU A 121 -28.24 1.28 0.84
CA LEU A 121 -29.48 0.68 0.34
C LEU A 121 -30.46 0.38 1.48
N LEU A 122 -29.98 -0.25 2.55
CA LEU A 122 -30.82 -0.67 3.68
C LEU A 122 -31.30 0.53 4.51
N ALA A 123 -30.41 1.50 4.77
CA ALA A 123 -30.76 2.75 5.44
C ALA A 123 -31.74 3.58 4.62
N GLY A 124 -31.48 3.75 3.32
CA GLY A 124 -32.34 4.48 2.41
C GLY A 124 -33.72 3.84 2.27
N PHE A 125 -33.78 2.51 2.15
CA PHE A 125 -35.05 1.78 2.08
C PHE A 125 -35.88 1.91 3.36
N GLY A 126 -35.25 1.73 4.53
CA GLY A 126 -35.94 1.86 5.81
C GLY A 126 -36.53 3.25 6.01
N ARG A 127 -35.75 4.29 5.70
CA ARG A 127 -36.16 5.70 5.78
C ARG A 127 -37.26 6.06 4.79
N ALA A 128 -37.19 5.56 3.55
CA ALA A 128 -38.23 5.77 2.54
C ALA A 128 -39.56 5.10 2.91
N MET A 129 -39.51 3.92 3.53
CA MET A 129 -40.69 3.21 4.03
C MET A 129 -41.30 3.93 5.24
N GLU A 130 -40.48 4.52 6.11
CA GLU A 130 -40.98 5.33 7.23
C GLU A 130 -41.73 6.57 6.76
N MET A 131 -41.19 7.29 5.76
CA MET A 131 -41.86 8.44 5.13
C MET A 131 -43.18 8.08 4.46
N ARG A 132 -43.29 6.89 3.85
CA ARG A 132 -44.57 6.41 3.29
C ARG A 132 -45.58 5.97 4.35
N ALA A 133 -45.10 5.53 5.52
CA ALA A 133 -45.94 5.04 6.61
C ALA A 133 -46.47 6.16 7.51
N GLN A 134 -45.95 7.38 7.38
CA GLN A 134 -46.50 8.61 7.95
C GLN A 134 -47.24 9.38 6.83
N PRO A 135 -48.53 9.11 6.57
CA PRO A 135 -49.36 10.08 5.86
C PRO A 135 -49.63 11.26 6.81
N ASP A 136 -49.72 12.47 6.25
CA ASP A 136 -50.13 13.70 6.97
C ASP A 136 -51.40 13.49 7.82
#